data_AF-A0A8J8CM99-F1
#
_entry.id   AF-A0A8J8CM99-F1
#
_cell.length_a   1.000
_cell.length_b   1.000
_cell.length_c   1.000
_cell.angle_alpha   90.00
_cell.angle_beta   90.00
_cell.angle_gamma   90.00
#
_symmetry.space_group_name_H-M   'P 1'
#
loop_
_entity.id
_entity.type
_entity.pdbx_description
1 polymer ?
#
loop_
_entity_poly.entity_id
_entity_poly.type
_entity_poly.pdbx_seq_one_letter_code
_entity_poly.pdbx_strand_id
1 'polypeptide(L)'
;STNSGLELDTQTNNTIVKWNTFLHHTTHATDDGSSNVFMYNYFDDHTTPDANGDGYVDTPYTIAGTATNTDPFPIAASNNIDNDLDGLTNYEELILGTDPEDADSDDDLLLDGVEVNILLTDPLNNDSDSDSLTDGEEVSIYFSDPLNNDTDDDSINDGIEVLVYGTDPTKSDTEDDGMDDLWEITYGTNPLINDTSADPDTDGLTNIEEYNYNTDPLDSDSDDDTYLDGEEIDAGTDPLDPDSFPLIYDPRAILEDPVSIVILATSGVTTAAIAGGLAIRSFFNKLTEKFLQITQACSEWQVLKDALSGQVSEVASTISKKRDYLEECPVCDAAKIGPYCYVCGTTLSYEEAELVKKKDSKKK
;
A
#
# COMPACT_ATOMS: atom_id res chain seq x y z
N SER A 1 54.93 -19.68 18.07
CA SER A 1 53.75 -20.43 17.59
C SER A 1 52.53 -19.63 17.97
N THR A 2 51.48 -19.71 17.15
CA THR A 2 50.17 -19.09 17.39
C THR A 2 49.76 -19.29 18.85
N ASN A 3 49.49 -18.19 19.56
CA ASN A 3 48.94 -18.14 20.92
C ASN A 3 49.89 -18.24 22.14
N SER A 4 51.22 -18.12 21.93
CA SER A 4 52.20 -18.07 23.03
C SER A 4 52.86 -16.70 23.16
N GLY A 5 52.90 -16.17 24.39
CA GLY A 5 53.54 -14.91 24.77
C GLY A 5 55.07 -15.01 24.82
N LEU A 6 55.69 -14.72 25.97
CA LEU A 6 57.15 -14.63 26.08
C LEU A 6 57.78 -15.99 26.44
N GLU A 7 58.68 -16.49 25.59
CA GLU A 7 59.39 -17.75 25.79
C GLU A 7 60.88 -17.49 26.00
N LEU A 8 61.43 -17.97 27.13
CA LEU A 8 62.86 -17.97 27.41
C LEU A 8 63.40 -19.39 27.24
N ASP A 9 64.40 -19.53 26.36
CA ASP A 9 64.97 -20.83 26.05
C ASP A 9 65.90 -21.38 27.16
N THR A 10 66.19 -22.66 27.06
CA THR A 10 67.09 -23.42 27.97
C THR A 10 68.51 -22.85 28.12
N GLN A 11 68.95 -21.90 27.28
CA GLN A 11 70.27 -21.28 27.36
C GLN A 11 70.27 -19.97 28.16
N THR A 12 69.10 -19.40 28.44
CA THR A 12 68.97 -18.17 29.23
C THR A 12 69.07 -18.45 30.72
N ASN A 13 69.96 -17.73 31.41
CA ASN A 13 70.17 -17.88 32.85
C ASN A 13 70.39 -16.51 33.52
N ASN A 14 69.85 -16.31 34.73
CA ASN A 14 69.95 -15.08 35.51
C ASN A 14 69.43 -13.82 34.79
N THR A 15 68.43 -13.95 33.93
CA THR A 15 67.83 -12.82 33.21
C THR A 15 66.73 -12.19 34.04
N ILE A 16 66.61 -10.86 33.99
CA ILE A 16 65.45 -10.16 34.55
C ILE A 16 64.69 -9.49 33.41
N VAL A 17 63.45 -9.93 33.20
CA VAL A 17 62.53 -9.33 32.23
C VAL A 17 61.54 -8.46 32.99
N LYS A 18 61.29 -7.23 32.53
CA LYS A 18 60.43 -6.26 33.21
C LYS A 18 59.45 -5.59 32.25
N TRP A 19 58.32 -5.14 32.77
CA TRP A 19 57.32 -4.34 32.05
C TRP A 19 56.74 -5.08 30.85
N ASN A 20 56.22 -6.26 31.12
CA ASN A 20 55.64 -7.09 30.09
C ASN A 20 54.13 -6.87 30.08
N THR A 21 53.56 -6.70 28.89
CA THR A 21 52.11 -6.66 28.69
C THR A 21 51.77 -7.81 27.76
N PHE A 22 50.92 -8.71 28.22
CA PHE A 22 50.40 -9.81 27.43
C PHE A 22 48.94 -9.53 27.16
N LEU A 23 48.60 -9.36 25.88
CA LEU A 23 47.22 -9.14 25.44
C LEU A 23 46.75 -10.32 24.59
N HIS A 24 45.66 -10.99 24.95
CA HIS A 24 45.00 -12.05 24.18
C HIS A 24 45.88 -13.27 23.86
N HIS A 25 46.64 -13.79 24.84
CA HIS A 25 47.47 -15.00 24.66
C HIS A 25 46.98 -16.15 25.54
N THR A 26 47.05 -17.40 25.09
CA THR A 26 46.65 -18.57 25.91
C THR A 26 47.77 -19.14 26.76
N THR A 27 49.02 -18.81 26.43
CA THR A 27 50.20 -19.13 27.26
C THR A 27 51.02 -17.86 27.43
N HIS A 28 51.14 -17.34 28.66
CA HIS A 28 51.63 -15.98 28.89
C HIS A 28 53.17 -15.87 28.89
N ALA A 29 53.83 -16.58 29.80
CA ALA A 29 55.29 -16.67 29.84
C ALA A 29 55.71 -18.09 30.19
N THR A 30 56.73 -18.60 29.49
CA THR A 30 57.32 -19.91 29.77
C THR A 30 58.83 -19.76 29.93
N ASP A 31 59.36 -20.29 31.03
CA ASP A 31 60.79 -20.29 31.35
C ASP A 31 61.30 -21.72 31.41
N ASP A 32 61.99 -22.12 30.33
CA ASP A 32 62.73 -23.38 30.24
C ASP A 32 64.22 -23.20 30.62
N GLY A 33 64.64 -21.98 30.97
CA GLY A 33 65.96 -21.62 31.48
C GLY A 33 66.08 -21.80 33.00
N SER A 34 67.09 -21.18 33.62
CA SER A 34 67.24 -21.21 35.09
C SER A 34 67.49 -19.84 35.71
N SER A 35 66.77 -19.56 36.80
CA SER A 35 66.88 -18.31 37.58
C SER A 35 66.46 -17.04 36.82
N ASN A 36 65.54 -17.12 35.85
CA ASN A 36 65.05 -15.95 35.10
C ASN A 36 63.81 -15.33 35.75
N VAL A 37 63.83 -14.06 36.15
CA VAL A 37 62.71 -13.43 36.87
C VAL A 37 61.90 -12.52 35.95
N PHE A 38 60.56 -12.68 35.93
CA PHE A 38 59.64 -11.76 35.25
C PHE A 38 59.01 -10.83 36.29
N MET A 39 59.22 -9.52 36.14
CA MET A 39 58.68 -8.50 37.04
C MET A 39 57.75 -7.55 36.30
N TYR A 40 56.80 -6.97 37.04
CA TYR A 40 55.88 -5.96 36.51
C TYR A 40 55.12 -6.45 35.28
N ASN A 41 54.51 -7.63 35.41
CA ASN A 41 53.70 -8.19 34.33
C ASN A 41 52.27 -7.65 34.43
N TYR A 42 51.73 -7.24 33.28
CA TYR A 42 50.36 -6.80 33.06
C TYR A 42 49.70 -7.81 32.12
N PHE A 43 48.51 -8.28 32.49
CA PHE A 43 47.74 -9.27 31.76
C PHE A 43 46.31 -8.75 31.60
N ASP A 44 45.66 -9.08 30.48
CA ASP A 44 44.30 -8.68 30.10
C ASP A 44 43.24 -9.77 30.34
N ASP A 45 43.56 -10.73 31.22
CA ASP A 45 42.75 -11.92 31.46
C ASP A 45 42.42 -12.15 32.95
N HIS A 46 42.49 -11.12 33.79
CA HIS A 46 42.38 -11.27 35.24
C HIS A 46 41.35 -10.36 35.88
N THR A 47 40.47 -10.94 36.71
CA THR A 47 39.50 -10.24 37.56
C THR A 47 40.02 -9.94 38.98
N THR A 48 41.25 -10.35 39.31
CA THR A 48 41.94 -9.95 40.56
C THR A 48 43.45 -9.88 40.38
N PRO A 49 44.14 -8.79 40.81
CA PRO A 49 43.61 -7.50 41.27
C PRO A 49 43.24 -6.62 40.05
N ASP A 50 42.00 -6.71 39.61
CA ASP A 50 41.33 -5.80 38.67
C ASP A 50 40.21 -5.13 39.47
N ALA A 51 40.50 -3.95 40.00
CA ALA A 51 39.63 -3.24 40.93
C ALA A 51 38.58 -2.39 40.21
N ASN A 52 38.76 -2.13 38.92
CA ASN A 52 37.83 -1.38 38.08
C ASN A 52 37.04 -2.26 37.11
N GLY A 53 37.29 -3.57 37.06
CA GLY A 53 36.54 -4.56 36.29
C GLY A 53 36.68 -4.36 34.78
N ASP A 54 37.79 -3.77 34.32
CA ASP A 54 38.03 -3.50 32.91
C ASP A 54 38.72 -4.67 32.18
N GLY A 55 38.94 -5.77 32.88
CA GLY A 55 39.61 -6.97 32.38
C GLY A 55 41.13 -6.91 32.49
N TYR A 56 41.71 -5.81 33.00
CA TYR A 56 43.16 -5.66 33.13
C TYR A 56 43.62 -5.70 34.59
N VAL A 57 44.81 -6.28 34.81
CA VAL A 57 45.45 -6.20 36.13
C VAL A 57 45.89 -4.77 36.46
N ASP A 58 45.31 -4.21 37.52
CA ASP A 58 45.71 -2.92 38.08
C ASP A 58 47.06 -2.97 38.79
N THR A 59 47.34 -4.09 39.47
CA THR A 59 48.54 -4.24 40.30
C THR A 59 49.49 -5.28 39.72
N PRO A 60 50.58 -4.86 39.04
CA PRO A 60 51.45 -5.80 38.34
C PRO A 60 52.26 -6.64 39.34
N TYR A 61 52.41 -7.95 39.06
CA TYR A 61 53.05 -8.90 39.98
C TYR A 61 54.33 -9.54 39.40
N THR A 62 55.02 -10.34 40.22
CA THR A 62 56.31 -10.98 39.88
C THR A 62 56.16 -12.49 39.81
N ILE A 63 56.67 -13.10 38.75
CA ILE A 63 56.76 -14.56 38.59
C ILE A 63 58.20 -14.97 38.91
N ALA A 64 58.37 -15.83 39.91
CA ALA A 64 59.68 -16.28 40.37
C ALA A 64 60.33 -17.25 39.37
N GLY A 65 61.61 -17.05 39.04
CA GLY A 65 62.35 -17.73 37.96
C GLY A 65 62.75 -19.18 38.17
N THR A 66 61.82 -20.01 38.60
CA THR A 66 62.01 -21.46 38.65
C THR A 66 61.44 -22.09 37.38
N ALA A 67 62.22 -22.98 36.75
CA ALA A 67 61.75 -23.77 35.60
C ALA A 67 60.39 -24.42 35.91
N THR A 68 59.47 -24.39 34.93
CA THR A 68 58.08 -24.85 35.02
C THR A 68 57.15 -24.06 35.95
N ASN A 69 57.46 -22.79 36.25
CA ASN A 69 56.46 -21.92 36.87
C ASN A 69 55.28 -21.74 35.90
N THR A 70 54.07 -21.81 36.44
CA THR A 70 52.85 -21.42 35.74
C THR A 70 52.24 -20.26 36.51
N ASP A 71 51.43 -19.48 35.82
CA ASP A 71 50.63 -18.41 36.43
C ASP A 71 49.96 -18.90 37.74
N PRO A 72 50.16 -18.21 38.88
CA PRO A 72 49.54 -18.55 40.16
C PRO A 72 48.05 -18.18 40.26
N PHE A 73 47.52 -17.40 39.33
CA PHE A 73 46.10 -17.07 39.19
C PHE A 73 45.56 -17.53 37.83
N PRO A 74 45.70 -18.82 37.50
CA PRO A 74 45.15 -19.34 36.25
C PRO A 74 43.64 -19.12 36.28
N ILE A 75 43.08 -18.73 35.13
CA ILE A 75 41.65 -18.60 34.85
C ILE A 75 40.82 -19.49 35.79
N ALA A 76 40.00 -18.88 36.66
CA ALA A 76 38.90 -19.63 37.23
C ALA A 76 38.06 -20.09 36.03
N ALA A 77 38.04 -21.40 35.79
CA ALA A 77 37.30 -21.98 34.68
C ALA A 77 35.81 -21.63 34.81
N SER A 78 35.37 -20.53 34.22
CA SER A 78 33.95 -20.20 34.07
C SER A 78 33.69 -19.00 33.14
N ASN A 79 34.14 -19.09 31.89
CA ASN A 79 33.54 -18.29 30.80
C ASN A 79 32.19 -18.91 30.37
N ASN A 80 31.49 -19.57 31.31
CA ASN A 80 30.29 -20.38 31.13
C ASN A 80 29.49 -20.46 32.45
N ILE A 81 29.57 -19.41 33.27
CA ILE A 81 28.53 -19.17 34.27
C ILE A 81 27.44 -18.42 33.52
N ASP A 82 26.25 -18.93 33.70
CA ASP A 82 24.96 -18.45 33.22
C ASP A 82 24.10 -18.51 34.50
N ASN A 83 23.81 -17.34 35.04
CA ASN A 83 23.35 -17.18 36.43
C ASN A 83 21.83 -17.27 36.53
N ASP A 84 21.14 -16.72 35.55
CA ASP A 84 19.68 -16.65 35.42
C ASP A 84 19.13 -17.76 34.49
N LEU A 85 20.01 -18.48 33.80
CA LEU A 85 19.71 -19.69 33.00
C LEU A 85 18.93 -19.40 31.72
N ASP A 86 19.16 -18.23 31.12
CA ASP A 86 18.52 -17.74 29.90
C ASP A 86 19.20 -18.30 28.61
N GLY A 87 20.43 -18.79 28.74
CA GLY A 87 21.24 -19.33 27.65
C GLY A 87 22.40 -18.44 27.20
N LEU A 88 22.58 -17.27 27.82
CA LEU A 88 23.78 -16.43 27.71
C LEU A 88 24.66 -16.62 28.94
N THR A 89 25.96 -16.49 28.74
CA THR A 89 26.91 -16.46 29.85
C THR A 89 27.05 -15.03 30.36
N ASN A 90 27.39 -14.84 31.64
CA ASN A 90 27.63 -13.51 32.22
C ASN A 90 28.66 -12.66 31.43
N TYR A 91 29.55 -13.30 30.67
CA TYR A 91 30.50 -12.61 29.80
C TYR A 91 29.86 -12.13 28.49
N GLU A 92 28.95 -12.91 27.91
CA GLU A 92 28.16 -12.53 26.73
C GLU A 92 27.19 -11.40 27.10
N GLU A 93 26.51 -11.51 28.23
CA GLU A 93 25.61 -10.47 28.75
C GLU A 93 26.33 -9.15 29.01
N LEU A 94 27.54 -9.20 29.60
CA LEU A 94 28.40 -8.01 29.77
C LEU A 94 28.73 -7.33 28.43
N ILE A 95 28.85 -8.07 27.34
CA ILE A 95 29.14 -7.53 26.00
C ILE A 95 27.88 -6.93 25.37
N LEU A 96 26.73 -7.56 25.56
CA LEU A 96 25.43 -7.14 25.03
C LEU A 96 24.84 -5.96 25.82
N GLY A 97 25.16 -5.84 27.11
CA GLY A 97 24.67 -4.82 28.02
C GLY A 97 23.43 -5.24 28.83
N THR A 98 23.05 -6.52 28.77
CA THR A 98 22.00 -7.15 29.59
C THR A 98 22.46 -7.40 31.03
N ASP A 99 21.55 -7.73 31.95
CA ASP A 99 21.86 -7.96 33.38
C ASP A 99 22.09 -9.45 33.70
N PRO A 100 23.30 -9.88 34.11
CA PRO A 100 23.64 -11.28 34.43
C PRO A 100 22.91 -11.97 35.60
N GLU A 101 21.81 -11.41 36.06
CA GLU A 101 20.92 -11.98 37.07
C GLU A 101 19.44 -11.82 36.67
N ASP A 102 19.15 -11.33 35.46
CA ASP A 102 17.82 -11.04 34.93
C ASP A 102 17.67 -11.57 33.50
N ALA A 103 16.90 -12.64 33.37
CA ALA A 103 16.82 -13.42 32.13
C ALA A 103 16.04 -12.75 30.99
N ASP A 104 15.43 -11.59 31.24
CA ASP A 104 14.51 -10.83 30.36
C ASP A 104 14.75 -9.34 30.64
N SER A 105 15.75 -8.77 30.00
CA SER A 105 16.32 -7.47 30.35
C SER A 105 15.45 -6.27 29.97
N ASP A 106 14.53 -6.42 29.02
CA ASP A 106 13.60 -5.37 28.58
C ASP A 106 12.12 -5.63 28.97
N ASP A 107 11.87 -6.68 29.77
CA ASP A 107 10.59 -7.04 30.37
C ASP A 107 9.49 -7.35 29.33
N ASP A 108 9.84 -7.90 28.18
CA ASP A 108 8.91 -8.18 27.07
C ASP A 108 8.37 -9.63 27.04
N LEU A 109 8.85 -10.47 27.97
CA LEU A 109 8.54 -11.90 28.14
C LEU A 109 9.33 -12.86 27.23
N LEU A 110 10.27 -12.37 26.44
CA LEU A 110 11.32 -13.16 25.82
C LEU A 110 12.54 -13.22 26.74
N LEU A 111 13.37 -14.24 26.54
CA LEU A 111 14.61 -14.35 27.30
C LEU A 111 15.75 -13.79 26.46
N ASP A 112 16.69 -13.06 27.05
CA ASP A 112 17.79 -12.42 26.31
C ASP A 112 18.53 -13.43 25.43
N GLY A 113 18.80 -14.63 25.97
CA GLY A 113 19.41 -15.72 25.23
C GLY A 113 18.57 -16.32 24.10
N VAL A 114 17.23 -16.26 24.18
CA VAL A 114 16.35 -16.65 23.08
C VAL A 114 16.40 -15.61 21.97
N GLU A 115 16.31 -14.34 22.34
CA GLU A 115 16.39 -13.22 21.41
C GLU A 115 17.70 -13.25 20.62
N VAL A 116 18.84 -13.30 21.31
CA VAL A 116 20.16 -13.27 20.67
C VAL A 116 20.44 -14.52 19.82
N ASN A 117 20.05 -15.71 20.27
CA ASN A 117 20.44 -16.96 19.61
C ASN A 117 19.42 -17.50 18.59
N ILE A 118 18.15 -17.09 18.67
CA ILE A 118 17.06 -17.67 17.90
C ILE A 118 16.33 -16.61 17.08
N LEU A 119 15.80 -15.56 17.73
CA LEU A 119 14.91 -14.58 17.08
C LEU A 119 15.69 -13.47 16.37
N LEU A 120 16.90 -13.19 16.84
CA LEU A 120 17.78 -12.12 16.37
C LEU A 120 17.24 -10.70 16.62
N THR A 121 16.35 -10.56 17.60
CA THR A 121 15.88 -9.29 18.18
C THR A 121 16.93 -8.69 19.14
N ASP A 122 16.72 -7.45 19.59
CA ASP A 122 17.61 -6.76 20.54
C ASP A 122 17.08 -6.92 21.97
N PRO A 123 17.77 -7.66 22.87
CA PRO A 123 17.30 -7.98 24.22
C PRO A 123 17.24 -6.79 25.19
N LEU A 124 17.44 -5.58 24.67
CA LEU A 124 17.34 -4.31 25.41
C LEU A 124 16.25 -3.40 24.80
N ASN A 125 15.48 -3.92 23.84
CA ASN A 125 14.48 -3.19 23.10
C ASN A 125 13.28 -4.08 22.81
N ASN A 126 12.26 -3.91 23.66
CA ASN A 126 11.04 -4.70 23.67
C ASN A 126 10.13 -4.57 22.44
N ASP A 127 10.55 -3.89 21.37
CA ASP A 127 9.79 -3.62 20.13
C ASP A 127 10.82 -3.34 19.02
N SER A 128 11.33 -4.43 18.43
CA SER A 128 12.50 -4.46 17.54
C SER A 128 12.25 -3.82 16.18
N ASP A 129 11.03 -3.89 15.66
CA ASP A 129 10.66 -3.30 14.37
C ASP A 129 9.85 -1.99 14.48
N SER A 130 9.49 -1.59 15.70
CA SER A 130 8.81 -0.34 16.04
C SER A 130 7.38 -0.24 15.50
N ASP A 131 6.63 -1.34 15.50
CA ASP A 131 5.24 -1.41 15.06
C ASP A 131 4.22 -1.16 16.19
N SER A 132 4.67 -1.07 17.45
CA SER A 132 3.88 -0.92 18.69
C SER A 132 3.34 -2.21 19.33
N LEU A 133 3.71 -3.38 18.82
CA LEU A 133 3.64 -4.66 19.51
C LEU A 133 5.00 -4.94 20.15
N THR A 134 5.02 -5.70 21.25
CA THR A 134 6.31 -6.15 21.79
C THR A 134 6.76 -7.43 21.09
N ASP A 135 8.08 -7.66 20.97
CA ASP A 135 8.60 -8.87 20.31
C ASP A 135 8.01 -10.14 20.96
N GLY A 136 7.86 -10.13 22.29
CA GLY A 136 7.19 -11.20 23.02
C GLY A 136 5.68 -11.37 22.73
N GLU A 137 4.95 -10.29 22.47
CA GLU A 137 3.54 -10.34 22.05
C GLU A 137 3.42 -10.94 20.64
N GLU A 138 4.28 -10.49 19.73
CA GLU A 138 4.35 -11.00 18.36
C GLU A 138 4.65 -12.49 18.33
N VAL A 139 5.69 -12.94 19.04
CA VAL A 139 6.07 -14.37 19.06
C VAL A 139 5.03 -15.25 19.77
N SER A 140 4.41 -14.76 20.85
CA SER A 140 3.60 -15.60 21.75
C SER A 140 2.08 -15.53 21.50
N ILE A 141 1.59 -14.43 20.93
CA ILE A 141 0.16 -14.14 20.79
C ILE A 141 -0.23 -14.06 19.32
N TYR A 142 0.46 -13.23 18.54
CA TYR A 142 0.07 -12.90 17.17
C TYR A 142 0.73 -13.79 16.12
N PHE A 143 1.85 -14.42 16.49
CA PHE A 143 2.70 -15.23 15.62
C PHE A 143 3.23 -14.46 14.39
N SER A 144 3.36 -13.13 14.51
CA SER A 144 4.05 -12.24 13.57
C SER A 144 5.58 -12.32 13.72
N ASP A 145 6.31 -11.72 12.78
CA ASP A 145 7.77 -11.65 12.79
C ASP A 145 8.23 -10.36 13.48
N PRO A 146 8.88 -10.43 14.66
CA PRO A 146 9.26 -9.24 15.45
C PRO A 146 10.36 -8.38 14.83
N LEU A 147 10.84 -8.74 13.65
CA LEU A 147 11.80 -7.97 12.87
C LEU A 147 11.17 -7.36 11.61
N ASN A 148 9.86 -7.53 11.40
CA ASN A 148 9.15 -7.11 10.21
C ASN A 148 7.76 -6.55 10.55
N ASN A 149 7.66 -5.22 10.45
CA ASN A 149 6.50 -4.46 10.87
C ASN A 149 5.27 -4.58 9.93
N ASP A 150 5.28 -5.54 9.03
CA ASP A 150 4.29 -5.86 7.98
C ASP A 150 4.54 -7.33 7.57
N THR A 151 4.18 -8.26 8.45
CA THR A 151 4.61 -9.67 8.41
C THR A 151 4.16 -10.40 7.16
N ASP A 152 2.97 -10.10 6.65
CA ASP A 152 2.38 -10.75 5.48
C ASP A 152 2.54 -9.96 4.17
N ASP A 153 3.22 -8.80 4.23
CA ASP A 153 3.50 -7.89 3.13
C ASP A 153 2.24 -7.30 2.45
N ASP A 154 1.13 -7.10 3.18
CA ASP A 154 -0.12 -6.53 2.65
C ASP A 154 -0.18 -5.00 2.70
N SER A 155 0.87 -4.34 3.21
CA SER A 155 0.99 -2.89 3.41
C SER A 155 0.18 -2.30 4.56
N ILE A 156 -0.39 -3.13 5.43
CA ILE A 156 -0.85 -2.76 6.76
C ILE A 156 0.25 -3.17 7.75
N ASN A 157 0.42 -2.36 8.79
CA ASN A 157 1.41 -2.63 9.83
C ASN A 157 0.81 -3.55 10.89
N ASP A 158 1.53 -4.58 11.35
CA ASP A 158 1.02 -5.60 12.27
C ASP A 158 0.37 -4.99 13.53
N GLY A 159 1.02 -4.02 14.17
CA GLY A 159 0.46 -3.27 15.28
C GLY A 159 -0.81 -2.51 14.93
N ILE A 160 -0.96 -1.98 13.71
CA ILE A 160 -2.20 -1.36 13.23
C ILE A 160 -3.30 -2.42 13.03
N GLU A 161 -2.97 -3.53 12.40
CA GLU A 161 -3.89 -4.65 12.21
C GLU A 161 -4.48 -5.10 13.53
N VAL A 162 -3.63 -5.40 14.51
CA VAL A 162 -4.05 -5.88 15.83
C VAL A 162 -4.80 -4.81 16.63
N LEU A 163 -4.26 -3.58 16.71
CA LEU A 163 -4.76 -2.57 17.65
C LEU A 163 -5.93 -1.75 17.09
N VAL A 164 -6.09 -1.69 15.77
CA VAL A 164 -7.09 -0.84 15.09
C VAL A 164 -8.14 -1.66 14.37
N TYR A 165 -7.73 -2.58 13.48
CA TYR A 165 -8.66 -3.26 12.57
C TYR A 165 -9.14 -4.62 13.11
N GLY A 166 -8.35 -5.26 13.95
CA GLY A 166 -8.56 -6.61 14.47
C GLY A 166 -8.28 -7.73 13.47
N THR A 167 -7.56 -7.44 12.39
CA THR A 167 -7.12 -8.41 11.36
C THR A 167 -5.97 -9.28 11.87
N ASP A 168 -5.66 -10.35 11.14
CA ASP A 168 -4.58 -11.29 11.46
C ASP A 168 -3.29 -10.87 10.74
N PRO A 169 -2.25 -10.38 11.45
CA PRO A 169 -1.04 -9.82 10.84
C PRO A 169 -0.18 -10.82 10.07
N THR A 170 -0.59 -12.09 10.05
CA THR A 170 0.07 -13.16 9.30
C THR A 170 -0.64 -13.51 8.00
N LYS A 171 -1.67 -12.73 7.63
CA LYS A 171 -2.55 -12.97 6.50
C LYS A 171 -3.07 -11.68 5.85
N SER A 172 -2.63 -11.45 4.62
CA SER A 172 -3.14 -10.36 3.76
C SER A 172 -4.66 -10.41 3.44
N ASP A 173 -5.34 -11.48 3.85
CA ASP A 173 -6.77 -11.78 3.67
C ASP A 173 -7.15 -12.61 4.90
N THR A 174 -7.63 -11.93 5.95
CA THR A 174 -7.80 -12.49 7.30
C THR A 174 -8.74 -13.71 7.31
N GLU A 175 -9.81 -13.65 6.52
CA GLU A 175 -10.92 -14.59 6.43
C GLU A 175 -10.82 -15.59 5.27
N ASP A 176 -9.76 -15.48 4.46
CA ASP A 176 -9.45 -16.30 3.30
C ASP A 176 -10.59 -16.32 2.25
N ASP A 177 -11.22 -15.17 1.98
CA ASP A 177 -12.34 -15.07 1.04
C ASP A 177 -12.00 -14.60 -0.38
N GLY A 178 -10.78 -14.08 -0.56
CA GLY A 178 -10.24 -13.60 -1.81
C GLY A 178 -10.28 -12.08 -2.01
N MET A 179 -10.71 -11.32 -1.01
CA MET A 179 -10.50 -9.86 -0.90
C MET A 179 -9.39 -9.62 0.13
N ASP A 180 -8.49 -8.68 -0.14
CA ASP A 180 -7.40 -8.36 0.82
C ASP A 180 -7.86 -7.33 1.85
N ASP A 181 -7.30 -7.43 3.06
CA ASP A 181 -7.68 -6.60 4.21
C ASP A 181 -7.52 -5.11 3.88
N LEU A 182 -6.45 -4.75 3.19
CA LEU A 182 -6.17 -3.37 2.77
C LEU A 182 -7.27 -2.80 1.89
N TRP A 183 -7.73 -3.55 0.88
CA TRP A 183 -8.83 -3.13 0.01
C TRP A 183 -10.11 -2.96 0.80
N GLU A 184 -10.44 -3.93 1.66
CA GLU A 184 -11.65 -3.88 2.45
C GLU A 184 -11.69 -2.68 3.40
N ILE A 185 -10.59 -2.40 4.06
CA ILE A 185 -10.41 -1.23 4.92
C ILE A 185 -10.50 0.06 4.11
N THR A 186 -9.90 0.10 2.93
CA THR A 186 -9.85 1.28 2.05
C THR A 186 -11.25 1.66 1.57
N TYR A 187 -12.03 0.67 1.16
CA TYR A 187 -13.38 0.86 0.63
C TYR A 187 -14.49 0.75 1.69
N GLY A 188 -14.13 0.40 2.92
CA GLY A 188 -15.07 0.40 4.05
C GLY A 188 -16.00 -0.80 4.10
N THR A 189 -15.61 -1.93 3.47
CA THR A 189 -16.18 -3.25 3.77
C THR A 189 -15.57 -3.78 5.08
N ASN A 190 -15.68 -5.08 5.37
CA ASN A 190 -15.34 -5.60 6.69
C ASN A 190 -14.40 -6.82 6.63
N PRO A 191 -13.10 -6.63 6.91
CA PRO A 191 -12.05 -7.67 6.82
C PRO A 191 -12.12 -8.75 7.90
N LEU A 192 -13.24 -8.86 8.61
CA LEU A 192 -13.45 -9.85 9.66
C LEU A 192 -14.62 -10.77 9.34
N ILE A 193 -15.28 -10.59 8.20
CA ILE A 193 -16.40 -11.41 7.77
C ILE A 193 -16.35 -11.62 6.26
N ASN A 194 -16.67 -12.84 5.84
CA ASN A 194 -16.89 -13.08 4.41
C ASN A 194 -18.18 -12.40 3.95
N ASP A 195 -18.04 -11.27 3.27
CA ASP A 195 -19.13 -10.52 2.66
C ASP A 195 -19.02 -10.37 1.14
N THR A 196 -18.17 -11.18 0.48
CA THR A 196 -18.02 -11.29 -0.99
C THR A 196 -19.30 -11.23 -1.82
N SER A 197 -20.45 -11.65 -1.28
CA SER A 197 -21.75 -11.71 -1.97
C SER A 197 -22.70 -10.55 -1.62
N ALA A 198 -22.26 -9.61 -0.80
CA ALA A 198 -22.96 -8.36 -0.54
C ALA A 198 -22.87 -7.45 -1.76
N ASP A 199 -23.83 -6.53 -1.83
CA ASP A 199 -24.01 -5.51 -2.87
C ASP A 199 -24.56 -4.28 -2.11
N PRO A 200 -23.67 -3.50 -1.45
CA PRO A 200 -24.06 -2.47 -0.50
C PRO A 200 -24.70 -1.24 -1.16
N ASP A 201 -24.26 -0.89 -2.36
CA ASP A 201 -24.68 0.27 -3.14
C ASP A 201 -25.81 -0.04 -4.14
N THR A 202 -26.11 -1.32 -4.37
CA THR A 202 -27.23 -1.85 -5.16
C THR A 202 -27.13 -1.58 -6.65
N ASP A 203 -25.92 -1.54 -7.19
CA ASP A 203 -25.62 -1.30 -8.59
C ASP A 203 -25.69 -2.59 -9.45
N GLY A 204 -25.63 -3.75 -8.79
CA GLY A 204 -25.71 -5.07 -9.39
C GLY A 204 -24.39 -5.85 -9.44
N LEU A 205 -23.29 -5.28 -8.97
CA LEU A 205 -22.04 -5.97 -8.67
C LEU A 205 -22.00 -6.39 -7.20
N THR A 206 -21.29 -7.47 -6.93
CA THR A 206 -20.99 -7.90 -5.56
C THR A 206 -19.62 -7.41 -5.13
N ASN A 207 -19.34 -7.28 -3.82
CA ASN A 207 -18.04 -6.85 -3.29
C ASN A 207 -16.86 -7.56 -3.99
N ILE A 208 -16.94 -8.88 -4.21
CA ILE A 208 -15.87 -9.62 -4.89
C ILE A 208 -15.77 -9.29 -6.38
N GLU A 209 -16.88 -9.00 -7.06
CA GLU A 209 -16.85 -8.54 -8.45
C GLU A 209 -16.22 -7.15 -8.53
N GLU A 210 -16.54 -6.27 -7.59
CA GLU A 210 -15.99 -4.92 -7.51
C GLU A 210 -14.50 -4.92 -7.19
N TYR A 211 -14.05 -5.77 -6.26
CA TYR A 211 -12.63 -6.04 -6.03
C TYR A 211 -11.90 -6.42 -7.34
N ASN A 212 -12.53 -7.27 -8.17
CA ASN A 212 -11.95 -7.70 -9.45
C ASN A 212 -11.97 -6.63 -10.55
N TYR A 213 -12.93 -5.69 -10.51
CA TYR A 213 -13.05 -4.59 -11.47
C TYR A 213 -12.42 -3.28 -10.97
N ASN A 214 -11.98 -3.24 -9.71
CA ASN A 214 -11.37 -2.09 -9.05
C ASN A 214 -12.34 -0.88 -8.93
N THR A 215 -13.63 -1.17 -8.78
CA THR A 215 -14.71 -0.19 -8.49
C THR A 215 -14.93 -0.05 -6.98
N ASP A 216 -15.74 0.92 -6.54
CA ASP A 216 -16.03 1.19 -5.13
C ASP A 216 -17.34 0.51 -4.65
N PRO A 217 -17.29 -0.48 -3.72
CA PRO A 217 -18.46 -1.20 -3.21
C PRO A 217 -19.50 -0.37 -2.46
N LEU A 218 -19.20 0.90 -2.21
CA LEU A 218 -20.10 1.85 -1.59
C LEU A 218 -20.55 2.97 -2.54
N ASP A 219 -20.11 2.96 -3.80
CA ASP A 219 -20.43 3.96 -4.82
C ASP A 219 -20.79 3.36 -6.18
N SER A 220 -22.09 3.41 -6.48
CA SER A 220 -22.69 2.75 -7.64
C SER A 220 -22.29 3.29 -9.02
N ASP A 221 -21.48 4.36 -9.07
CA ASP A 221 -21.05 5.10 -10.27
C ASP A 221 -19.63 5.64 -9.99
N SER A 222 -18.64 4.75 -10.06
CA SER A 222 -17.27 4.99 -9.59
C SER A 222 -16.55 6.14 -10.32
N ASP A 223 -16.96 6.48 -11.53
CA ASP A 223 -16.36 7.54 -12.34
C ASP A 223 -17.23 8.81 -12.50
N ASP A 224 -18.38 8.85 -11.81
CA ASP A 224 -19.33 9.97 -11.76
C ASP A 224 -19.89 10.35 -13.16
N ASP A 225 -20.01 9.41 -14.11
CA ASP A 225 -20.44 9.66 -15.48
C ASP A 225 -21.95 9.49 -15.72
N THR A 226 -22.69 9.07 -14.69
CA THR A 226 -24.14 8.78 -14.61
C THR A 226 -24.58 7.37 -15.00
N TYR A 227 -23.68 6.50 -15.44
CA TYR A 227 -23.96 5.07 -15.60
C TYR A 227 -23.48 4.31 -14.38
N LEU A 228 -24.18 3.23 -14.04
CA LEU A 228 -23.80 2.42 -12.88
C LEU A 228 -22.70 1.44 -13.27
N ASP A 229 -21.75 1.16 -12.38
CA ASP A 229 -20.62 0.28 -12.68
C ASP A 229 -21.08 -1.09 -13.22
N GLY A 230 -22.09 -1.68 -12.57
CA GLY A 230 -22.75 -2.91 -13.02
C GLY A 230 -23.41 -2.82 -14.40
N GLU A 231 -23.99 -1.67 -14.78
CA GLU A 231 -24.54 -1.45 -16.12
C GLU A 231 -23.42 -1.41 -17.18
N GLU A 232 -22.29 -0.80 -16.84
CA GLU A 232 -21.15 -0.63 -17.71
C GLU A 232 -20.42 -1.94 -17.97
N ILE A 233 -20.16 -2.71 -16.92
CA ILE A 233 -19.60 -4.06 -17.03
C ILE A 233 -20.49 -4.96 -17.89
N ASP A 234 -21.81 -4.92 -17.70
CA ASP A 234 -22.78 -5.67 -18.53
C ASP A 234 -22.78 -5.21 -20.01
N ALA A 235 -22.52 -3.92 -20.25
CA ALA A 235 -22.39 -3.34 -21.60
C ALA A 235 -20.99 -3.57 -22.22
N GLY A 236 -20.01 -3.97 -21.42
CA GLY A 236 -18.61 -4.12 -21.81
C GLY A 236 -17.88 -2.78 -21.98
N THR A 237 -18.26 -1.77 -21.21
CA THR A 237 -17.59 -0.48 -21.09
C THR A 237 -16.73 -0.44 -19.81
N ASP A 238 -16.09 0.70 -19.52
CA ASP A 238 -15.05 0.80 -18.47
C ASP A 238 -15.59 1.69 -17.35
N PRO A 239 -15.95 1.14 -16.17
CA PRO A 239 -16.60 1.89 -15.09
C PRO A 239 -15.68 2.87 -14.36
N LEU A 240 -14.42 2.97 -14.80
CA LEU A 240 -13.42 3.87 -14.23
C LEU A 240 -12.99 4.97 -15.23
N ASP A 241 -13.65 5.05 -16.39
CA ASP A 241 -13.37 6.04 -17.44
C ASP A 241 -14.65 6.78 -17.84
N PRO A 242 -14.85 8.04 -17.41
CA PRO A 242 -16.10 8.76 -17.62
C PRO A 242 -16.36 9.16 -19.09
N ASP A 243 -15.43 8.85 -19.99
CA ASP A 243 -15.60 8.95 -21.44
C ASP A 243 -16.04 7.60 -22.08
N SER A 244 -16.21 6.54 -21.29
CA SER A 244 -16.45 5.15 -21.68
C SER A 244 -17.84 4.67 -21.25
N PHE A 245 -18.90 5.24 -21.79
CA PHE A 245 -20.27 4.90 -21.41
C PHE A 245 -20.96 3.89 -22.34
N PRO A 246 -22.00 3.17 -21.84
CA PRO A 246 -22.88 2.36 -22.66
C PRO A 246 -23.50 3.17 -23.79
N LEU A 247 -23.32 2.73 -25.04
CA LEU A 247 -24.00 3.34 -26.17
C LEU A 247 -25.51 3.08 -26.04
N ILE A 248 -26.26 4.06 -25.53
CA ILE A 248 -27.72 4.02 -25.54
C ILE A 248 -28.16 3.85 -26.99
N TYR A 249 -28.54 2.63 -27.35
CA TYR A 249 -29.26 2.36 -28.59
C TYR A 249 -30.68 2.89 -28.40
N ASP A 250 -30.86 4.21 -28.37
CA ASP A 250 -32.19 4.80 -28.41
C ASP A 250 -32.66 4.71 -29.87
N PRO A 251 -33.64 3.84 -30.20
CA PRO A 251 -34.21 3.80 -31.55
C PRO A 251 -34.90 5.12 -31.94
N ARG A 252 -35.05 6.10 -31.03
CA ARG A 252 -35.57 7.44 -31.29
C ARG A 252 -34.48 8.50 -31.50
N ALA A 253 -33.26 8.34 -30.96
CA ALA A 253 -32.14 9.27 -31.19
C ALA A 253 -31.53 9.15 -32.61
N ILE A 254 -31.74 8.02 -33.29
CA ILE A 254 -31.31 7.79 -34.69
C ILE A 254 -32.09 8.66 -35.69
N LEU A 255 -33.12 9.39 -35.27
CA LEU A 255 -33.94 10.26 -36.14
C LEU A 255 -33.46 11.70 -36.26
N GLU A 256 -32.50 12.15 -35.44
CA GLU A 256 -32.01 13.54 -35.49
C GLU A 256 -30.57 13.71 -36.02
N ASP A 257 -29.80 12.64 -36.17
CA ASP A 257 -28.47 12.71 -36.79
C ASP A 257 -28.45 12.11 -38.22
N PRO A 258 -28.33 12.92 -39.29
CA PRO A 258 -28.25 12.43 -40.66
C PRO A 258 -26.95 11.68 -41.00
N VAL A 259 -25.97 11.59 -40.08
CA VAL A 259 -24.66 10.97 -40.35
C VAL A 259 -24.66 9.46 -40.09
N SER A 260 -25.36 8.98 -39.06
CA SER A 260 -25.33 7.56 -38.66
C SER A 260 -26.09 6.61 -39.61
N ILE A 261 -27.06 7.14 -40.38
CA ILE A 261 -27.84 6.34 -41.35
C ILE A 261 -27.01 5.96 -42.61
N VAL A 262 -25.90 6.66 -42.90
CA VAL A 262 -25.11 6.44 -44.12
C VAL A 262 -24.13 5.27 -43.99
N ILE A 263 -23.70 4.94 -42.76
CA ILE A 263 -22.68 3.91 -42.53
C ILE A 263 -23.26 2.49 -42.69
N LEU A 264 -24.51 2.25 -42.26
CA LEU A 264 -25.15 0.93 -42.38
C LEU A 264 -25.59 0.57 -43.81
N ALA A 265 -25.70 1.55 -44.71
CA ALA A 265 -26.13 1.31 -46.10
C ALA A 265 -24.97 0.96 -47.04
N THR A 266 -23.70 1.08 -46.62
CA THR A 266 -22.53 0.91 -47.50
C THR A 266 -21.58 -0.21 -47.12
N SER A 267 -21.64 -0.75 -45.90
CA SER A 267 -20.87 -1.93 -45.51
C SER A 267 -21.71 -3.20 -45.67
N GLY A 268 -21.72 -3.73 -46.90
CA GLY A 268 -22.13 -5.11 -47.15
C GLY A 268 -21.18 -6.07 -46.43
N VAL A 269 -21.42 -6.36 -45.16
CA VAL A 269 -20.68 -7.40 -44.42
C VAL A 269 -21.46 -8.69 -44.51
N THR A 270 -20.96 -9.55 -45.39
CA THR A 270 -21.36 -10.93 -45.57
C THR A 270 -21.03 -11.77 -44.34
N THR A 271 -22.01 -12.58 -43.94
CA THR A 271 -21.95 -13.82 -43.14
C THR A 271 -20.57 -14.49 -42.97
N ALA A 272 -20.14 -14.71 -41.72
CA ALA A 272 -19.52 -15.98 -41.22
C ALA A 272 -19.26 -15.93 -39.69
N ALA A 273 -19.29 -17.12 -39.05
CA ALA A 273 -19.13 -17.47 -37.61
C ALA A 273 -20.36 -17.15 -36.72
N ILE A 274 -21.24 -18.06 -36.26
CA ILE A 274 -21.15 -19.40 -35.60
C ILE A 274 -20.30 -19.29 -34.31
N ALA A 275 -20.81 -19.43 -33.08
CA ALA A 275 -21.83 -20.32 -32.53
C ALA A 275 -22.59 -19.68 -31.34
N GLY A 276 -23.91 -19.93 -31.27
CA GLY A 276 -24.79 -19.43 -30.19
C GLY A 276 -26.25 -19.44 -30.65
N GLY A 277 -26.71 -20.59 -31.14
CA GLY A 277 -28.03 -20.73 -31.75
C GLY A 277 -29.15 -20.84 -30.71
N LEU A 278 -30.21 -20.03 -30.87
CA LEU A 278 -31.55 -20.49 -31.31
C LEU A 278 -32.63 -19.38 -31.19
N ALA A 279 -32.35 -18.23 -30.57
CA ALA A 279 -33.36 -17.18 -30.33
C ALA A 279 -33.56 -16.18 -31.49
N ILE A 280 -32.54 -15.98 -32.34
CA ILE A 280 -32.50 -14.80 -33.25
C ILE A 280 -33.28 -15.02 -34.56
N ARG A 281 -33.48 -16.27 -35.00
CA ARG A 281 -34.15 -16.54 -36.30
C ARG A 281 -35.66 -16.31 -36.29
N SER A 282 -36.30 -16.41 -35.12
CA SER A 282 -37.73 -16.11 -34.91
C SER A 282 -38.00 -14.60 -34.95
N PHE A 283 -37.02 -13.80 -34.51
CA PHE A 283 -37.14 -12.35 -34.42
C PHE A 283 -37.01 -11.68 -35.79
N PHE A 284 -36.04 -12.09 -36.61
CA PHE A 284 -35.83 -11.51 -37.95
C PHE A 284 -36.99 -11.75 -38.92
N ASN A 285 -37.64 -12.92 -38.87
CA ASN A 285 -38.78 -13.20 -39.75
C ASN A 285 -40.02 -12.34 -39.41
N LYS A 286 -40.21 -11.98 -38.13
CA LYS A 286 -41.28 -11.05 -37.70
C LYS A 286 -41.01 -9.60 -38.11
N LEU A 287 -39.74 -9.20 -38.24
CA LEU A 287 -39.33 -7.87 -38.69
C LEU A 287 -39.56 -7.67 -40.19
N THR A 288 -39.31 -8.68 -41.01
CA THR A 288 -39.54 -8.61 -42.48
C THR A 288 -41.01 -8.48 -42.88
N GLU A 289 -41.95 -9.09 -42.15
CA GLU A 289 -43.39 -8.94 -42.45
C GLU A 289 -43.94 -7.56 -42.06
N LYS A 290 -43.39 -6.92 -41.02
CA LYS A 290 -43.75 -5.54 -40.64
C LYS A 290 -43.17 -4.50 -41.63
N PHE A 291 -42.00 -4.77 -42.21
CA PHE A 291 -41.36 -3.87 -43.18
C PHE A 291 -42.16 -3.72 -44.49
N LEU A 292 -42.84 -4.78 -44.94
CA LEU A 292 -43.66 -4.77 -46.16
C LEU A 292 -44.96 -3.94 -46.00
N GLN A 293 -45.51 -3.87 -44.78
CA GLN A 293 -46.70 -3.04 -44.48
C GLN A 293 -46.36 -1.54 -44.42
N ILE A 294 -45.13 -1.19 -43.99
CA ILE A 294 -44.66 0.20 -43.90
C ILE A 294 -44.41 0.79 -45.30
N THR A 295 -43.96 -0.01 -46.26
CA THR A 295 -43.75 0.47 -47.64
C THR A 295 -45.03 0.87 -48.38
N GLN A 296 -46.20 0.33 -48.01
CA GLN A 296 -47.49 0.73 -48.61
C GLN A 296 -48.05 2.02 -48.02
N ALA A 297 -47.68 2.38 -46.78
CA ALA A 297 -48.09 3.65 -46.16
C ALA A 297 -47.29 4.86 -46.68
N CYS A 298 -46.11 4.64 -47.26
CA CYS A 298 -45.21 5.72 -47.69
C CYS A 298 -45.66 6.42 -49.00
N SER A 299 -46.50 5.79 -49.83
CA SER A 299 -47.04 6.40 -51.07
C SER A 299 -48.17 7.40 -50.82
N GLU A 300 -48.85 7.33 -49.68
CA GLU A 300 -49.94 8.26 -49.33
C GLU A 300 -49.42 9.57 -48.72
N TRP A 301 -48.24 9.53 -48.09
CA TRP A 301 -47.61 10.68 -47.45
C TRP A 301 -47.05 11.72 -48.44
N GLN A 302 -46.65 11.28 -49.63
CA GLN A 302 -46.12 12.18 -50.67
C GLN A 302 -47.20 13.14 -51.20
N VAL A 303 -48.46 12.67 -51.28
CA VAL A 303 -49.61 13.47 -51.73
C VAL A 303 -49.98 14.56 -50.71
N LEU A 304 -49.79 14.29 -49.41
CA LEU A 304 -49.98 15.26 -48.33
C LEU A 304 -48.87 16.32 -48.29
N LYS A 305 -47.64 15.95 -48.63
CA LYS A 305 -46.47 16.83 -48.66
C LYS A 305 -46.58 17.91 -49.76
N ASP A 306 -47.11 17.54 -50.92
CA ASP A 306 -47.34 18.47 -52.04
C ASP A 306 -48.50 19.45 -51.75
N ALA A 307 -49.51 19.03 -50.97
CA ALA A 307 -50.62 19.89 -50.56
C ALA A 307 -50.23 20.94 -49.50
N LEU A 308 -49.31 20.61 -48.57
CA LEU A 308 -48.80 21.57 -47.58
C LEU A 308 -47.78 22.56 -48.16
N SER A 309 -46.98 22.14 -49.15
CA SER A 309 -46.00 23.00 -49.83
C SER A 309 -46.61 24.27 -50.43
N GLY A 310 -47.85 24.20 -50.95
CA GLY A 310 -48.55 25.33 -51.54
C GLY A 310 -49.05 26.38 -50.54
N GLN A 311 -49.23 26.02 -49.26
CA GLN A 311 -49.70 26.96 -48.22
C GLN A 311 -48.54 27.70 -47.52
N VAL A 312 -47.32 27.13 -47.55
CA VAL A 312 -46.12 27.71 -46.90
C VAL A 312 -45.58 28.93 -47.66
N SER A 313 -45.76 29.02 -48.98
CA SER A 313 -45.28 30.17 -49.78
C SER A 313 -46.03 31.48 -49.50
N GLU A 314 -47.27 31.42 -49.01
CA GLU A 314 -48.08 32.61 -48.70
C GLU A 314 -47.69 33.22 -47.34
N VAL A 315 -47.26 32.37 -46.39
CA VAL A 315 -46.81 32.78 -45.05
C VAL A 315 -45.37 33.34 -45.04
N ALA A 316 -44.48 32.83 -45.90
CA ALA A 316 -43.08 33.25 -45.98
C ALA A 316 -42.89 34.73 -46.35
N SER A 317 -43.82 35.34 -47.10
CA SER A 317 -43.78 36.77 -47.46
C SER A 317 -44.09 37.72 -46.29
N THR A 318 -44.70 37.21 -45.22
CA THR A 318 -45.06 37.99 -44.02
C THR A 318 -43.97 37.95 -42.94
N ILE A 319 -43.13 36.89 -42.93
CA ILE A 319 -42.09 36.67 -41.90
C ILE A 319 -40.78 37.44 -42.19
N SER A 320 -40.52 37.85 -43.44
CA SER A 320 -39.31 38.61 -43.82
C SER A 320 -39.22 40.04 -43.24
N LYS A 321 -40.15 40.48 -42.37
CA LYS A 321 -40.12 41.79 -41.69
C LYS A 321 -39.79 41.74 -40.19
N LYS A 322 -39.39 40.59 -39.63
CA LYS A 322 -39.02 40.46 -38.20
C LYS A 322 -37.65 39.77 -38.01
N ARG A 323 -36.61 40.29 -38.66
CA ARG A 323 -35.22 39.81 -38.49
C ARG A 323 -34.33 40.88 -37.87
N ASP A 324 -34.69 41.28 -36.65
CA ASP A 324 -33.84 42.01 -35.70
C ASP A 324 -34.08 41.35 -34.32
N TYR A 325 -33.13 41.48 -33.39
CA TYR A 325 -33.07 40.90 -32.01
C TYR A 325 -32.24 39.62 -31.84
N LEU A 326 -30.93 39.72 -32.11
CA LEU A 326 -29.90 39.10 -31.27
C LEU A 326 -29.28 40.25 -30.45
N GLU A 327 -29.43 40.26 -29.12
CA GLU A 327 -28.79 41.24 -28.23
C GLU A 327 -27.69 40.56 -27.40
N GLU A 328 -26.55 41.22 -27.22
CA GLU A 328 -25.41 40.76 -26.41
C GLU A 328 -25.70 40.88 -24.90
N CYS A 329 -25.10 40.02 -24.08
CA CYS A 329 -25.26 40.01 -22.62
C CYS A 329 -24.45 41.15 -21.97
N PRO A 330 -25.05 42.10 -21.24
CA PRO A 330 -24.34 43.26 -20.70
C PRO A 330 -23.38 42.97 -19.53
N VAL A 331 -23.28 41.72 -19.10
CA VAL A 331 -22.42 41.28 -17.98
C VAL A 331 -21.14 40.60 -18.47
N CYS A 332 -21.19 39.90 -19.61
CA CYS A 332 -20.09 39.07 -20.11
C CYS A 332 -19.91 39.11 -21.63
N ASP A 333 -20.66 39.97 -22.34
CA ASP A 333 -20.66 40.17 -23.80
C ASP A 333 -20.97 38.92 -24.66
N ALA A 334 -21.37 37.80 -24.05
CA ALA A 334 -21.81 36.61 -24.76
C ALA A 334 -23.20 36.77 -25.41
N ALA A 335 -23.45 36.03 -26.49
CA ALA A 335 -24.78 35.97 -27.11
C ALA A 335 -25.80 35.30 -26.17
N LYS A 336 -26.94 35.94 -25.93
CA LYS A 336 -28.05 35.35 -25.14
C LYS A 336 -29.24 35.00 -26.01
N ILE A 337 -30.03 34.02 -25.56
CA ILE A 337 -31.32 33.67 -26.13
C ILE A 337 -32.38 34.01 -25.07
N GLY A 338 -33.12 35.10 -25.28
CA GLY A 338 -34.08 35.58 -24.29
C GLY A 338 -33.41 36.19 -23.04
N PRO A 339 -34.02 36.11 -21.85
CA PRO A 339 -33.56 36.79 -20.63
C PRO A 339 -32.44 36.07 -19.86
N TYR A 340 -32.01 34.89 -20.30
CA TYR A 340 -31.04 34.05 -19.59
C TYR A 340 -29.70 33.94 -20.34
N CYS A 341 -28.59 34.10 -19.62
CA CYS A 341 -27.25 33.87 -20.14
C CYS A 341 -26.70 32.53 -19.62
N TYR A 342 -26.50 31.56 -20.50
CA TYR A 342 -25.98 30.23 -20.16
C TYR A 342 -24.50 30.24 -19.72
N VAL A 343 -23.76 31.31 -20.01
CA VAL A 343 -22.33 31.40 -19.70
C VAL A 343 -22.08 31.93 -18.28
N CYS A 344 -22.91 32.85 -17.79
CA CYS A 344 -22.73 33.44 -16.46
C CYS A 344 -23.95 33.27 -15.53
N GLY A 345 -24.94 32.48 -15.94
CA GLY A 345 -26.11 32.11 -15.13
C GLY A 345 -27.05 33.26 -14.78
N THR A 346 -26.87 34.46 -15.34
CA THR A 346 -27.72 35.62 -15.01
C THR A 346 -29.03 35.60 -15.79
N THR A 347 -30.14 35.60 -15.04
CA THR A 347 -31.48 35.97 -15.53
C THR A 347 -31.71 37.46 -15.30
N LEU A 348 -31.90 38.24 -16.36
CA LEU A 348 -32.32 39.65 -16.26
C LEU A 348 -33.81 39.76 -16.58
N SER A 349 -34.61 40.26 -15.64
CA SER A 349 -36.02 40.58 -15.95
C SER A 349 -36.08 41.80 -16.89
N TYR A 350 -37.14 41.88 -17.71
CA TYR A 350 -37.30 42.92 -18.74
C TYR A 350 -37.27 44.35 -18.16
N GLU A 351 -37.59 44.52 -16.87
CA GLU A 351 -37.57 45.81 -16.16
C GLU A 351 -36.17 46.19 -15.64
N GLU A 352 -35.27 45.23 -15.40
CA GLU A 352 -33.91 45.49 -14.91
C GLU A 352 -32.95 45.95 -16.02
N ALA A 353 -33.21 45.55 -17.27
CA ALA A 353 -32.41 45.94 -18.44
C ALA A 353 -32.51 47.45 -18.77
N GLU A 354 -33.64 48.12 -18.45
CA GLU A 354 -33.78 49.57 -18.64
C GLU A 354 -33.06 50.41 -17.58
N LEU A 355 -32.81 49.86 -16.39
CA LEU A 355 -32.11 50.57 -15.32
C LEU A 355 -30.58 50.60 -15.54
N VAL A 356 -30.02 49.58 -16.20
CA VAL A 356 -28.59 49.53 -16.54
C VAL A 356 -28.26 50.53 -17.66
N LYS A 357 -29.11 50.66 -18.68
CA LYS A 357 -28.90 51.64 -19.78
C LYS A 357 -29.01 53.11 -19.34
N LYS A 358 -29.60 53.42 -18.19
CA LYS A 358 -29.68 54.80 -17.65
C LYS A 358 -28.52 55.20 -16.72
N LYS A 359 -27.66 54.26 -16.28
CA LYS A 359 -26.51 54.59 -15.43
C LYS A 359 -25.28 55.09 -16.21
N ASP A 360 -25.16 54.78 -17.50
CA ASP A 360 -24.00 55.19 -18.31
C ASP A 360 -24.14 56.51 -19.09
N SER A 361 -25.31 57.17 -19.07
CA SER A 361 -25.49 58.47 -19.71
C SER A 361 -25.30 59.68 -18.79
N LYS A 362 -24.70 59.52 -17.60
CA LYS A 362 -24.39 60.62 -16.66
C LYS A 362 -22.93 60.71 -16.20
N LYS A 363 -22.00 60.03 -16.87
CA LYS A 363 -20.56 60.29 -16.75
C LYS A 363 -19.91 60.38 -18.13
N LYS A 364 -20.06 61.54 -18.76
CA LYS A 364 -19.03 62.16 -19.60
C LYS A 364 -19.15 63.67 -19.49
#